data_AF-A0A838RAA1-F1
#
_entry.id   AF-A0A838RAA1-F1
#
_cell.length_a   1.000
_cell.length_b   1.000
_cell.length_c   1.000
_cell.angle_alpha   90.00
_cell.angle_beta   90.00
_cell.angle_gamma   90.00
#
_symmetry.space_group_name_H-M   'P 1'
#
loop_
_entity.id
_entity.type
_entity.pdbx_description
1 polymer ?
#
loop_
_entity_poly.entity_id
_entity_poly.type
_entity_poly.pdbx_seq_one_letter_code
_entity_poly.pdbx_strand_id
1 'polypeptide(L)'
;MRISLGATCALAAAALAVVSPVEAQQGRAGFAVLQFEDGGSYGQDKADFRALELGIPELLAARLSGHPDVRVVERGRLTQAMRAHSLRPAQRIDAATASRIGKSVGARYAVTGSFADFYGKFRINARLVDAETGQILKVVSNDDARMQDRAQLSAIIESVSEKIVGAVGLPPYPAPGSHATVPADAITMYSRGLLLESQTDRTQAAEEYQRALTASPGFDEARAGLQRVR
;
A
#
# COMPACT_ATOMS: atom_id res chain seq x y z
N MET A 1 13.39 8.34 -76.95
CA MET A 1 12.98 9.46 -76.08
C MET A 1 11.46 9.34 -75.94
N ARG A 2 10.80 8.95 -74.84
CA ARG A 2 11.08 8.81 -73.41
C ARG A 2 10.18 7.66 -72.87
N ILE A 3 10.70 6.89 -71.93
CA ILE A 3 9.98 5.85 -71.17
C ILE A 3 9.30 6.56 -69.98
N SER A 4 8.01 6.36 -69.74
CA SER A 4 7.32 6.80 -68.51
C SER A 4 7.00 5.60 -67.64
N LEU A 5 7.79 5.39 -66.57
CA LEU A 5 7.41 4.52 -65.46
C LEU A 5 6.46 5.29 -64.53
N GLY A 6 5.24 4.80 -64.36
CA GLY A 6 4.34 5.23 -63.29
C GLY A 6 4.81 4.64 -61.97
N ALA A 7 5.24 5.49 -61.04
CA ALA A 7 5.57 5.11 -59.68
C ALA A 7 4.27 5.11 -58.84
N THR A 8 3.78 3.92 -58.51
CA THR A 8 2.65 3.75 -57.58
C THR A 8 3.17 3.87 -56.15
N CYS A 9 2.94 5.02 -55.52
CA CYS A 9 3.19 5.24 -54.10
C CYS A 9 2.19 4.42 -53.26
N ALA A 10 2.65 3.34 -52.64
CA ALA A 10 1.88 2.64 -51.61
C ALA A 10 2.06 3.39 -50.27
N LEU A 11 1.02 4.08 -49.80
CA LEU A 11 0.96 4.56 -48.41
C LEU A 11 0.73 3.35 -47.49
N ALA A 12 1.76 2.97 -46.73
CA ALA A 12 1.60 2.07 -45.60
C ALA A 12 1.02 2.85 -44.41
N ALA A 13 -0.26 2.63 -44.12
CA ALA A 13 -0.89 3.14 -42.91
C ALA A 13 -0.36 2.34 -41.69
N ALA A 14 0.49 2.96 -40.88
CA ALA A 14 0.91 2.39 -39.61
C ALA A 14 -0.27 2.44 -38.62
N ALA A 15 -0.88 1.30 -38.37
CA ALA A 15 -1.89 1.15 -37.32
C ALA A 15 -1.20 1.24 -35.95
N LEU A 16 -1.34 2.38 -35.28
CA LEU A 16 -1.00 2.52 -33.87
C LEU A 16 -1.98 1.66 -33.07
N ALA A 17 -1.49 0.54 -32.51
CA ALA A 17 -2.28 -0.30 -31.61
C ALA A 17 -2.63 0.51 -30.36
N VAL A 18 -3.88 0.95 -30.25
CA VAL A 18 -4.42 1.55 -29.03
C VAL A 18 -4.67 0.42 -28.05
N VAL A 19 -3.69 0.15 -27.18
CA VAL A 19 -3.88 -0.80 -26.08
C VAL A 19 -4.93 -0.22 -25.14
N SER A 20 -6.01 -0.98 -24.89
CA SER A 20 -7.09 -0.51 -24.03
C SER A 20 -6.59 -0.37 -22.58
N PRO A 21 -7.03 0.65 -21.82
CA PRO A 21 -6.64 0.83 -20.41
C PRO A 21 -6.91 -0.41 -19.55
N VAL A 22 -7.91 -1.21 -19.94
CA VAL A 22 -8.32 -2.45 -19.29
C VAL A 22 -7.28 -3.57 -19.46
N GLU A 23 -6.64 -3.72 -20.62
CA GLU A 23 -5.61 -4.76 -20.86
C GLU A 23 -4.30 -4.42 -20.17
N ALA A 24 -3.90 -3.14 -20.14
CA ALA A 24 -2.75 -2.67 -19.37
C ALA A 24 -2.90 -2.97 -17.86
N GLN A 25 -4.13 -3.07 -17.37
CA GLN A 25 -4.44 -3.37 -15.97
C GLN A 25 -4.53 -4.88 -15.67
N GLN A 26 -4.69 -5.73 -16.69
CA GLN A 26 -4.77 -7.19 -16.55
C GLN A 26 -3.40 -7.87 -16.41
N GLY A 27 -2.32 -7.24 -16.89
CA GLY A 27 -0.95 -7.74 -16.71
C GLY A 27 -0.31 -7.42 -15.35
N ARG A 28 -0.90 -6.50 -14.57
CA ARG A 28 -0.35 -6.03 -13.29
C ARG A 28 -0.61 -7.02 -12.16
N ALA A 29 0.38 -7.22 -11.31
CA ALA A 29 0.24 -8.00 -10.10
C ALA A 29 -0.75 -7.32 -9.13
N GLY A 30 -1.88 -7.98 -8.86
CA GLY A 30 -2.91 -7.47 -7.96
C GLY A 30 -2.61 -7.76 -6.49
N PHE A 31 -2.54 -6.73 -5.65
CA PHE A 31 -2.30 -6.83 -4.21
C PHE A 31 -3.51 -6.38 -3.38
N ALA A 32 -3.87 -7.16 -2.38
CA ALA A 32 -4.78 -6.79 -1.30
C ALA A 32 -3.97 -6.57 -0.02
N VAL A 33 -3.80 -5.32 0.42
CA VAL A 33 -3.13 -5.00 1.69
C VAL A 33 -4.16 -4.97 2.80
N LEU A 34 -4.16 -6.02 3.62
CA LEU A 34 -5.11 -6.24 4.71
C LEU A 34 -4.61 -5.58 6.00
N GLN A 35 -5.40 -5.67 7.06
CA GLN A 35 -5.06 -5.11 8.35
C GLN A 35 -3.78 -5.73 8.95
N PHE A 36 -3.00 -4.90 9.62
CA PHE A 36 -1.83 -5.32 10.38
C PHE A 36 -2.17 -5.33 11.86
N GLU A 37 -1.66 -6.31 12.58
CA GLU A 37 -1.88 -6.48 14.01
C GLU A 37 -0.92 -5.62 14.84
N ASP A 38 -1.47 -4.92 15.83
CA ASP A 38 -0.71 -4.33 16.93
C ASP A 38 -0.08 -5.45 17.79
N GLY A 39 1.25 -5.53 17.77
CA GLY A 39 2.08 -6.44 18.57
C GLY A 39 2.56 -5.84 19.90
N GLY A 40 2.12 -4.64 20.24
CA GLY A 40 2.44 -3.89 21.45
C GLY A 40 3.49 -2.80 21.26
N SER A 41 3.39 -1.75 22.09
CA SER A 41 4.40 -0.71 22.24
C SER A 41 4.82 -0.56 23.69
N TYR A 42 6.13 -0.47 23.90
CA TYR A 42 6.77 -0.11 25.18
C TYR A 42 7.37 1.30 25.15
N GLY A 43 7.11 2.08 24.09
CA GLY A 43 7.75 3.39 23.88
C GLY A 43 6.86 4.49 23.30
N GLN A 44 5.62 4.20 22.91
CA GLN A 44 4.62 5.18 22.45
C GLN A 44 3.33 5.08 23.26
N ASP A 45 2.52 6.13 23.19
CA ASP A 45 1.15 6.10 23.70
C ASP A 45 0.32 5.01 22.99
N LYS A 46 -0.54 4.33 23.75
CA LYS A 46 -1.34 3.20 23.23
C LYS A 46 -2.35 3.63 22.18
N ALA A 47 -2.92 4.83 22.27
CA ALA A 47 -3.87 5.32 21.28
C ALA A 47 -3.17 5.61 19.95
N ASP A 48 -1.94 6.13 20.01
CA ASP A 48 -1.10 6.39 18.83
C ASP A 48 -0.73 5.12 18.13
N PHE A 49 -0.32 4.12 18.91
CA PHE A 49 0.06 2.83 18.39
C PHE A 49 -1.12 2.08 17.76
N ARG A 50 -2.31 2.15 18.37
CA ARG A 50 -3.54 1.62 17.78
C ARG A 50 -3.88 2.30 16.46
N ALA A 51 -3.66 3.59 16.33
CA ALA A 51 -3.93 4.30 15.07
C ALA A 51 -3.07 3.76 13.91
N LEU A 52 -1.85 3.28 14.20
CA LEU A 52 -0.94 2.70 13.19
C LEU A 52 -1.48 1.39 12.58
N GLU A 53 -2.44 0.71 13.21
CA GLU A 53 -3.15 -0.44 12.61
C GLU A 53 -3.85 -0.07 11.29
N LEU A 54 -4.23 1.21 11.13
CA LEU A 54 -4.79 1.74 9.89
C LEU A 54 -3.72 2.44 9.03
N GLY A 55 -2.80 3.17 9.66
CA GLY A 55 -1.79 3.95 8.94
C GLY A 55 -0.76 3.12 8.18
N ILE A 56 -0.19 2.09 8.82
CA ILE A 56 0.85 1.25 8.20
C ILE A 56 0.35 0.54 6.94
N PRO A 57 -0.79 -0.20 6.95
CA PRO A 57 -1.26 -0.85 5.74
C PRO A 57 -1.64 0.15 4.65
N GLU A 58 -2.17 1.32 4.99
CA GLU A 58 -2.51 2.34 4.01
C GLU A 58 -1.28 2.95 3.33
N LEU A 59 -0.22 3.25 4.09
CA LEU A 59 1.04 3.73 3.54
C LEU A 59 1.80 2.65 2.76
N LEU A 60 1.73 1.39 3.21
CA LEU A 60 2.28 0.27 2.46
C LEU A 60 1.55 0.09 1.12
N ALA A 61 0.21 0.20 1.12
CA ALA A 61 -0.61 0.16 -0.08
C ALA A 61 -0.29 1.32 -1.03
N ALA A 62 -0.13 2.54 -0.52
CA ALA A 62 0.30 3.69 -1.31
C ALA A 62 1.67 3.43 -1.94
N ARG A 63 2.62 2.89 -1.16
CA ARG A 63 3.97 2.66 -1.66
C ARG A 63 4.04 1.60 -2.75
N LEU A 64 3.31 0.50 -2.56
CA LEU A 64 3.14 -0.56 -3.57
C LEU A 64 2.49 -0.03 -4.85
N SER A 65 1.51 0.86 -4.73
CA SER A 65 0.82 1.47 -5.87
C SER A 65 1.74 2.35 -6.73
N GLY A 66 2.87 2.80 -6.18
CA GLY A 66 3.90 3.51 -6.93
C GLY A 66 4.69 2.65 -7.93
N HIS A 67 4.54 1.32 -7.91
CA HIS A 67 5.22 0.44 -8.85
C HIS A 67 4.38 0.27 -10.14
N PRO A 68 4.97 0.43 -11.35
CA PRO A 68 4.22 0.43 -12.61
C PRO A 68 3.51 -0.90 -12.92
N ASP A 69 4.05 -2.02 -12.42
CA ASP A 69 3.49 -3.37 -12.62
C ASP A 69 2.59 -3.84 -11.46
N VAL A 70 2.32 -2.98 -10.47
CA VAL A 70 1.49 -3.30 -9.32
C VAL A 70 0.13 -2.64 -9.45
N ARG A 71 -0.91 -3.37 -9.05
CA ARG A 71 -2.26 -2.84 -8.84
C ARG A 71 -2.68 -3.16 -7.41
N VAL A 72 -2.95 -2.14 -6.61
CA VAL A 72 -3.48 -2.35 -5.25
C VAL A 72 -5.00 -2.26 -5.26
N VAL A 73 -5.65 -3.14 -4.50
CA VAL A 73 -7.10 -3.12 -4.29
C VAL A 73 -7.45 -1.98 -3.34
N GLU A 74 -8.44 -1.17 -3.72
CA GLU A 74 -8.93 -0.06 -2.90
C GLU A 74 -9.46 -0.52 -1.53
N ARG A 75 -9.16 0.27 -0.49
CA ARG A 75 -9.54 0.00 0.90
C ARG A 75 -11.05 -0.21 1.09
N GLY A 76 -11.90 0.54 0.37
CA GLY A 76 -13.36 0.38 0.45
C GLY A 76 -13.81 -1.03 0.05
N ARG A 77 -13.23 -1.58 -1.02
CA ARG A 77 -13.51 -2.95 -1.49
C ARG A 77 -13.02 -4.00 -0.51
N LEU A 78 -11.83 -3.80 0.08
CA LEU A 78 -11.30 -4.68 1.12
C LEU A 78 -12.19 -4.69 2.36
N THR A 79 -12.64 -3.51 2.80
CA THR A 79 -13.56 -3.36 3.95
C THR A 79 -14.87 -4.08 3.71
N GLN A 80 -15.45 -3.96 2.50
CA GLN A 80 -16.67 -4.68 2.13
C GLN A 80 -16.46 -6.19 2.12
N ALA A 81 -15.35 -6.67 1.54
CA ALA A 81 -15.02 -8.09 1.51
C ALA A 81 -14.80 -8.67 2.92
N MET A 82 -14.11 -7.96 3.80
CA MET A 82 -13.92 -8.37 5.20
C MET A 82 -15.25 -8.47 5.96
N ARG A 83 -16.16 -7.51 5.76
CA ARG A 83 -17.51 -7.56 6.36
C ARG A 83 -18.31 -8.76 5.87
N ALA A 84 -18.22 -9.10 4.59
CA ALA A 84 -18.88 -10.27 4.02
C ALA A 84 -18.39 -11.60 4.62
N HIS A 85 -17.15 -11.63 5.12
CA HIS A 85 -16.57 -12.78 5.82
C HIS A 85 -16.72 -12.70 7.35
N SER A 86 -17.57 -11.80 7.86
CA SER A 86 -17.83 -11.61 9.30
C SER A 86 -16.59 -11.32 10.14
N LEU A 87 -15.55 -10.73 9.53
CA LEU A 87 -14.33 -10.39 10.23
C LEU A 87 -14.51 -9.10 11.03
N ARG A 88 -14.08 -9.14 12.29
CA ARG A 88 -14.08 -7.96 13.13
C ARG A 88 -12.88 -7.07 12.82
N PRO A 89 -13.00 -5.73 12.98
CA PRO A 89 -11.84 -4.85 12.98
C PRO A 89 -10.79 -5.34 14.00
N ALA A 90 -9.51 -5.24 13.65
CA ALA A 90 -8.37 -5.68 14.48
C ALA A 90 -8.31 -7.19 14.81
N GLN A 91 -9.14 -8.03 14.18
CA GLN A 91 -9.01 -9.48 14.31
C GLN A 91 -7.76 -9.99 13.60
N ARG A 92 -6.97 -10.85 14.24
CA ARG A 92 -5.86 -11.54 13.57
C ARG A 92 -6.32 -12.20 12.26
N ILE A 93 -5.63 -11.89 11.16
CA ILE A 93 -5.90 -12.49 9.84
C ILE A 93 -4.86 -13.58 9.57
N ASP A 94 -5.31 -14.83 9.61
CA ASP A 94 -4.51 -15.98 9.18
C ASP A 94 -4.41 -16.07 7.65
N ALA A 95 -3.51 -16.93 7.16
CA ALA A 95 -3.26 -17.07 5.72
C ALA A 95 -4.50 -17.55 4.95
N ALA A 96 -5.28 -18.47 5.52
CA ALA A 96 -6.50 -18.97 4.89
C ALA A 96 -7.53 -17.85 4.69
N THR A 97 -7.68 -16.98 5.69
CA THR A 97 -8.58 -15.82 5.64
C THR A 97 -8.06 -14.76 4.68
N ALA A 98 -6.75 -14.48 4.71
CA ALA A 98 -6.11 -13.56 3.78
C ALA A 98 -6.32 -13.99 2.32
N SER A 99 -6.17 -15.29 2.01
CA SER A 99 -6.43 -15.83 0.68
C SER A 99 -7.90 -15.71 0.26
N ARG A 100 -8.86 -16.02 1.14
CA ARG A 100 -10.29 -15.85 0.84
C ARG A 100 -10.64 -14.39 0.50
N ILE A 101 -10.14 -13.43 1.29
CA ILE A 101 -10.36 -12.01 1.03
C ILE A 101 -9.68 -11.60 -0.27
N GLY A 102 -8.39 -11.94 -0.45
CA GLY A 102 -7.63 -11.62 -1.66
C GLY A 102 -8.33 -12.12 -2.92
N LYS A 103 -8.81 -13.37 -2.89
CA LYS A 103 -9.55 -13.99 -3.99
C LYS A 103 -10.87 -13.27 -4.27
N SER A 104 -11.64 -12.91 -3.24
CA SER A 104 -12.94 -12.24 -3.42
C SER A 104 -12.81 -10.82 -4.01
N VAL A 105 -11.68 -10.16 -3.82
CA VAL A 105 -11.39 -8.85 -4.43
C VAL A 105 -10.58 -8.92 -5.72
N GLY A 106 -10.27 -10.12 -6.22
CA GLY A 106 -9.49 -10.31 -7.45
C GLY A 106 -8.03 -9.86 -7.32
N ALA A 107 -7.45 -9.98 -6.12
CA ALA A 107 -6.02 -9.85 -5.89
C ALA A 107 -5.34 -11.22 -6.10
N ARG A 108 -4.14 -11.20 -6.68
CA ARG A 108 -3.28 -12.39 -6.78
C ARG A 108 -2.55 -12.64 -5.45
N TYR A 109 -2.20 -11.56 -4.77
CA TYR A 109 -1.48 -11.59 -3.51
C TYR A 109 -2.26 -10.87 -2.43
N ALA A 110 -2.34 -11.47 -1.25
CA ALA A 110 -2.80 -10.82 -0.04
C ALA A 110 -1.60 -10.55 0.88
N VAL A 111 -1.53 -9.35 1.43
CA VAL A 111 -0.50 -8.93 2.39
C VAL A 111 -1.17 -8.68 3.72
N THR A 112 -0.75 -9.39 4.76
CA THR A 112 -1.17 -9.18 6.15
C THR A 112 0.06 -9.15 7.03
N GLY A 113 -0.02 -8.68 8.27
CA GLY A 113 1.18 -8.56 9.07
C GLY A 113 0.96 -8.15 10.51
N SER A 114 2.05 -7.76 11.15
CA SER A 114 2.05 -7.20 12.48
C SER A 114 3.17 -6.17 12.63
N PHE A 115 3.05 -5.28 13.61
CA PHE A 115 4.11 -4.35 13.97
C PHE A 115 4.25 -4.25 15.49
N ALA A 116 5.43 -3.92 15.97
CA ALA A 116 5.72 -3.78 17.40
C ALA A 116 6.80 -2.72 17.64
N ASP A 117 6.76 -2.07 18.80
CA ASP A 117 7.77 -1.10 19.23
C ASP A 117 8.34 -1.45 20.60
N PHE A 118 9.64 -1.72 20.63
CA PHE A 118 10.40 -2.01 21.85
C PHE A 118 11.34 -0.86 22.16
N TYR A 119 10.86 0.12 22.93
CA TYR A 119 11.65 1.28 23.38
C TYR A 119 12.33 2.04 22.22
N GLY A 120 11.61 2.27 21.12
CA GLY A 120 12.11 2.95 19.93
C GLY A 120 12.64 2.00 18.86
N LYS A 121 12.77 0.69 19.14
CA LYS A 121 13.04 -0.33 18.14
C LYS A 121 11.74 -0.80 17.49
N PHE A 122 11.43 -0.25 16.33
CA PHE A 122 10.23 -0.54 15.57
C PHE A 122 10.45 -1.73 14.63
N ARG A 123 9.51 -2.67 14.61
CA ARG A 123 9.52 -3.82 13.70
C ARG A 123 8.19 -3.96 12.98
N ILE A 124 8.22 -4.20 11.67
CA ILE A 124 7.09 -4.56 10.82
C ILE A 124 7.39 -5.92 10.21
N ASN A 125 6.48 -6.87 10.37
CA ASN A 125 6.51 -8.16 9.69
C ASN A 125 5.32 -8.23 8.74
N ALA A 126 5.57 -8.49 7.46
CA ALA A 126 4.53 -8.70 6.45
C ALA A 126 4.61 -10.13 5.90
N ARG A 127 3.45 -10.79 5.85
CA ARG A 127 3.21 -12.11 5.26
C ARG A 127 2.58 -11.92 3.90
N LEU A 128 3.27 -12.38 2.87
CA LEU A 128 2.79 -12.45 1.51
C LEU A 128 2.12 -13.80 1.29
N VAL A 129 0.82 -13.76 1.03
CA VAL A 129 -0.02 -14.93 0.82
C VAL A 129 -0.46 -14.97 -0.64
N ASP A 130 -0.28 -16.12 -1.28
CA ASP A 130 -0.88 -16.39 -2.58
C ASP A 130 -2.39 -16.56 -2.40
N ALA A 131 -3.18 -15.70 -3.05
CA ALA A 131 -4.63 -15.66 -2.83
C ALA A 131 -5.34 -16.88 -3.43
N GLU A 132 -4.75 -17.54 -4.42
CA GLU A 132 -5.32 -18.70 -5.10
C GLU A 132 -5.12 -19.99 -4.30
N THR A 133 -3.91 -20.18 -3.77
CA THR A 133 -3.49 -21.41 -3.08
C THR A 133 -3.56 -21.32 -1.56
N GLY A 134 -3.57 -20.11 -1.00
CA GLY A 134 -3.48 -19.89 0.45
C GLY A 134 -2.08 -20.08 1.04
N GLN A 135 -1.07 -20.35 0.21
CA GLN A 135 0.30 -20.54 0.69
C GLN A 135 0.95 -19.22 1.08
N ILE A 136 1.71 -19.23 2.17
CA ILE A 136 2.61 -18.11 2.51
C ILE A 136 3.83 -18.23 1.61
N LEU A 137 3.93 -17.32 0.62
CA LEU A 137 5.05 -17.28 -0.31
C LEU A 137 6.32 -16.76 0.38
N LYS A 138 6.16 -15.73 1.22
CA LYS A 138 7.28 -15.12 1.93
C LYS A 138 6.80 -14.39 3.18
N VAL A 139 7.66 -14.35 4.19
CA VAL A 139 7.58 -13.38 5.29
C VAL A 139 8.73 -12.41 5.12
N VAL A 140 8.43 -11.12 5.09
CA VAL A 140 9.40 -10.04 4.96
C VAL A 140 9.34 -9.14 6.18
N SER A 141 10.48 -8.59 6.58
CA SER A 141 10.55 -7.67 7.71
C SER A 141 11.74 -6.72 7.62
N ASN A 142 11.81 -5.71 8.48
CA ASN A 142 12.94 -4.81 8.64
C ASN A 142 14.04 -5.38 9.56
N ASP A 143 14.65 -6.50 9.13
CA ASP A 143 15.66 -7.19 9.94
C ASP A 143 17.02 -6.47 10.06
N ASP A 144 17.33 -5.53 9.17
CA ASP A 144 18.55 -4.72 9.26
C ASP A 144 18.51 -3.87 10.54
N ALA A 145 19.52 -4.01 11.40
CA ALA A 145 19.62 -3.27 12.66
C ALA A 145 19.62 -1.74 12.48
N ARG A 146 20.04 -1.25 11.30
CA ARG A 146 20.02 0.18 10.94
C ARG A 146 18.65 0.69 10.51
N MET A 147 17.68 -0.21 10.37
CA MET A 147 16.30 0.05 9.93
C MET A 147 15.31 -0.32 11.03
N GLN A 148 15.69 -0.08 12.29
CA GLN A 148 14.84 -0.39 13.45
C GLN A 148 14.50 0.86 14.26
N ASP A 149 15.06 2.02 13.97
CA ASP A 149 14.69 3.23 14.69
C ASP A 149 13.27 3.67 14.29
N ARG A 150 12.39 3.85 15.27
CA ARG A 150 11.03 4.36 15.07
C ARG A 150 11.00 5.70 14.34
N ALA A 151 12.01 6.55 14.50
CA ALA A 151 12.12 7.80 13.75
C ALA A 151 12.20 7.58 12.23
N GLN A 152 12.61 6.38 11.80
CA GLN A 152 12.74 5.98 10.40
C GLN A 152 11.50 5.25 9.87
N LEU A 153 10.33 5.35 10.52
CA LEU A 153 9.12 4.59 10.16
C LEU A 153 8.78 4.65 8.66
N SER A 154 8.90 5.82 8.01
CA SER A 154 8.72 5.96 6.56
C SER A 154 9.67 5.06 5.75
N ALA A 155 10.96 5.06 6.09
CA ALA A 155 11.97 4.22 5.45
C ALA A 155 11.80 2.72 5.78
N ILE A 156 11.25 2.39 6.96
CA ILE A 156 10.90 1.01 7.31
C ILE A 156 9.77 0.51 6.40
N ILE A 157 8.69 1.29 6.22
CA ILE A 157 7.57 0.95 5.34
C ILE A 157 8.04 0.80 3.89
N GLU A 158 8.91 1.71 3.45
CA GLU A 158 9.61 1.63 2.16
C GLU A 158 10.33 0.30 1.96
N SER A 159 11.24 -0.05 2.88
CA SER A 159 12.03 -1.28 2.79
C SER A 159 11.14 -2.53 2.78
N VAL A 160 10.04 -2.53 3.54
CA VAL A 160 9.06 -3.62 3.51
C VAL A 160 8.38 -3.71 2.14
N SER A 161 8.00 -2.58 1.55
CA SER A 161 7.41 -2.53 0.21
C SER A 161 8.35 -3.08 -0.86
N GLU A 162 9.62 -2.65 -0.87
CA GLU A 162 10.65 -3.16 -1.78
C GLU A 162 10.84 -4.67 -1.65
N LYS A 163 10.86 -5.18 -0.41
CA LYS A 163 10.98 -6.62 -0.14
C LYS A 163 9.74 -7.39 -0.61
N ILE A 164 8.54 -6.82 -0.52
CA ILE A 164 7.31 -7.44 -1.06
C ILE A 164 7.40 -7.55 -2.58
N VAL A 165 7.77 -6.46 -3.26
CA VAL A 165 7.93 -6.41 -4.72
C VAL A 165 8.99 -7.43 -5.17
N GLY A 166 10.14 -7.47 -4.51
CA GLY A 166 11.19 -8.45 -4.80
C GLY A 166 10.76 -9.89 -4.53
N ALA A 167 9.94 -10.14 -3.50
CA ALA A 167 9.46 -11.48 -3.15
C ALA A 167 8.53 -12.09 -4.21
N VAL A 168 7.85 -11.27 -5.01
CA VAL A 168 7.02 -11.72 -6.15
C VAL A 168 7.79 -11.73 -7.47
N GLY A 169 9.09 -11.43 -7.47
CA GLY A 169 9.94 -11.43 -8.66
C GLY A 169 9.73 -10.24 -9.60
N LEU A 170 9.12 -9.15 -9.11
CA LEU A 170 9.03 -7.90 -9.86
C LEU A 170 10.37 -7.15 -9.83
N PRO A 171 10.69 -6.35 -10.87
CA PRO A 171 11.89 -5.53 -10.87
C PRO A 171 11.88 -4.50 -9.72
N PRO A 172 13.03 -3.94 -9.35
CA PRO A 172 13.08 -2.81 -8.42
C PRO A 172 12.27 -1.61 -8.95
N TYR A 173 11.86 -0.71 -8.05
CA TYR A 173 11.20 0.54 -8.43
C TYR A 173 12.07 1.34 -9.45
N PRO A 174 11.48 1.86 -10.54
CA PRO A 174 12.22 2.57 -11.59
C PRO A 174 13.03 3.80 -11.13
N ALA A 175 12.65 4.39 -10.00
CA ALA A 175 13.40 5.42 -9.30
C ALA A 175 13.32 5.17 -7.78
N PRO A 176 14.39 5.47 -7.00
CA PRO A 176 14.31 5.53 -5.55
C PRO A 176 13.13 6.45 -5.16
N GLY A 177 12.31 5.98 -4.21
CA GLY A 177 10.93 6.41 -4.00
C GLY A 177 10.60 7.87 -4.31
N SER A 178 9.68 8.07 -5.24
CA SER A 178 9.01 9.36 -5.47
C SER A 178 8.17 9.83 -4.27
N HIS A 179 8.11 9.06 -3.19
CA HIS A 179 7.43 9.42 -1.97
C HIS A 179 8.40 10.22 -1.11
N ALA A 180 8.03 11.46 -0.80
CA ALA A 180 8.81 12.30 0.10
C ALA A 180 8.97 11.58 1.46
N THR A 181 10.17 11.65 2.05
CA THR A 181 10.38 11.12 3.40
C THR A 181 9.44 11.80 4.37
N VAL A 182 8.56 11.00 5.00
CA VAL A 182 7.57 11.51 5.95
C VAL A 182 8.10 11.30 7.39
N PRO A 183 8.18 12.35 8.22
CA PRO A 183 8.47 12.22 9.64
C PRO A 183 7.53 11.24 10.35
N ALA A 184 8.05 10.47 11.31
CA ALA A 184 7.28 9.44 12.00
C ALA A 184 6.08 10.02 12.79
N ASP A 185 6.21 11.22 13.35
CA ASP A 185 5.13 11.95 14.02
C ASP A 185 4.02 12.36 13.04
N ALA A 186 4.36 12.82 11.83
CA ALA A 186 3.39 13.10 10.77
C ALA A 186 2.63 11.82 10.36
N ILE A 187 3.31 10.67 10.27
CA ILE A 187 2.66 9.37 10.05
C ILE A 187 1.70 9.05 11.20
N THR A 188 2.09 9.27 12.46
CA THR A 188 1.21 9.06 13.61
C THR A 188 -0.03 9.96 13.54
N MET A 189 0.11 11.25 13.25
CA MET A 189 -1.02 12.19 13.09
C MET A 189 -1.95 11.75 11.96
N TYR A 190 -1.40 11.40 10.79
CA TYR A 190 -2.18 10.84 9.68
C TYR A 190 -2.97 9.59 10.09
N SER A 191 -2.32 8.69 10.82
CA SER A 191 -2.92 7.46 11.31
C SER A 191 -4.07 7.73 12.29
N ARG A 192 -3.92 8.72 13.18
CA ARG A 192 -5.01 9.18 14.06
C ARG A 192 -6.18 9.72 13.24
N GLY A 193 -5.91 10.50 12.19
CA GLY A 193 -6.92 10.98 11.25
C GLY A 193 -7.72 9.82 10.63
N LEU A 194 -7.05 8.76 10.16
CA LEU A 194 -7.71 7.56 9.63
C LEU A 194 -8.58 6.86 10.68
N LEU A 195 -8.12 6.81 11.93
CA LEU A 195 -8.86 6.21 13.03
C LEU A 195 -10.14 6.99 13.34
N LEU A 196 -10.05 8.31 13.43
CA LEU A 196 -11.19 9.21 13.64
C LEU A 196 -12.18 9.17 12.47
N GLU A 197 -11.68 9.16 11.23
CA GLU A 197 -12.50 8.98 10.02
C GLU A 197 -13.29 7.66 10.10
N SER A 198 -12.63 6.56 10.52
CA SER A 198 -13.28 5.25 10.68
C SER A 198 -14.38 5.24 11.76
N GLN A 199 -14.29 6.15 12.73
CA GLN A 199 -15.27 6.36 13.80
C GLN A 199 -16.32 7.41 13.44
N THR A 200 -16.35 7.86 12.19
CA THR A 200 -17.22 8.91 11.65
C THR A 200 -17.01 10.30 12.25
N ASP A 201 -15.92 10.51 13.00
CA ASP A 201 -15.54 11.82 13.54
C ASP A 201 -14.74 12.62 12.51
N ARG A 202 -15.46 13.17 11.54
CA ARG A 202 -14.86 13.90 10.41
C ARG A 202 -14.15 15.18 10.84
N THR A 203 -14.65 15.87 11.87
CA THR A 203 -14.08 17.13 12.35
C THR A 203 -12.70 16.89 12.96
N GLN A 204 -12.60 15.98 13.93
CA GLN A 204 -11.31 15.67 14.54
C GLN A 204 -10.36 15.00 13.54
N ALA A 205 -10.87 14.19 12.61
CA ALA A 205 -10.05 13.62 11.53
C ALA A 205 -9.40 14.73 10.67
N ALA A 206 -10.17 15.76 10.30
CA ALA A 206 -9.66 16.89 9.52
C ALA A 206 -8.54 17.64 10.26
N GLU A 207 -8.68 17.82 11.58
CA GLU A 207 -7.66 18.45 12.43
C GLU A 207 -6.36 17.64 12.45
N GLU A 208 -6.43 16.32 12.64
CA GLU A 208 -5.25 15.45 12.63
C GLU A 208 -4.56 15.40 11.26
N TYR A 209 -5.31 15.38 10.16
CA TYR A 209 -4.71 15.50 8.81
C TYR A 209 -4.03 16.85 8.59
N GLN A 210 -4.62 17.95 9.08
CA GLN A 210 -4.01 19.27 8.99
C GLN A 210 -2.72 19.36 9.83
N ARG A 211 -2.68 18.71 11.00
CA ARG A 211 -1.46 18.61 11.82
C ARG A 211 -0.37 17.80 11.09
N ALA A 212 -0.73 16.67 10.47
CA ALA A 212 0.20 15.88 9.66
C ALA A 212 0.79 16.71 8.51
N LEU A 213 -0.03 17.51 7.82
CA LEU A 213 0.42 18.40 6.74
C LEU A 213 1.25 19.59 7.22
N THR A 214 1.07 20.01 8.48
CA THR A 214 1.91 21.05 9.09
C THR A 214 3.31 20.51 9.34
N ALA A 215 3.42 19.27 9.82
CA ALA A 215 4.70 18.58 10.01
C ALA A 215 5.35 18.15 8.69
N SER A 216 4.55 17.80 7.68
CA SER A 216 5.01 17.39 6.35
C SER A 216 4.08 17.90 5.24
N PRO A 217 4.35 19.09 4.67
CA PRO A 217 3.49 19.68 3.62
C PRO A 217 3.36 18.83 2.34
N GLY A 218 4.36 18.00 2.07
CA GLY A 218 4.40 17.07 0.93
C GLY A 218 3.70 15.73 1.18
N PHE A 219 3.00 15.55 2.30
CA PHE A 219 2.36 14.29 2.64
C PHE A 219 1.04 14.09 1.88
N ASP A 220 1.12 13.50 0.68
CA ASP A 220 0.00 13.38 -0.25
C ASP A 220 -1.19 12.58 0.33
N GLU A 221 -0.91 11.54 1.10
CA GLU A 221 -1.93 10.71 1.75
C GLU A 221 -2.73 11.51 2.78
N ALA A 222 -2.06 12.36 3.57
CA ALA A 222 -2.73 13.26 4.51
C ALA A 222 -3.56 14.32 3.79
N ARG A 223 -3.08 14.84 2.64
CA ARG A 223 -3.84 15.78 1.80
C ARG A 223 -5.10 15.14 1.25
N ALA A 224 -5.00 13.92 0.74
CA ALA A 224 -6.14 13.15 0.26
C ALA A 224 -7.13 12.85 1.40
N GLY A 225 -6.63 12.47 2.59
CA GLY A 225 -7.46 12.27 3.78
C GLY A 225 -8.26 13.52 4.15
N LEU A 226 -7.61 14.68 4.21
CA LEU A 226 -8.25 15.95 4.51
C LEU A 226 -9.35 16.32 3.51
N GLN A 227 -9.16 16.04 2.22
CA GLN A 227 -10.18 16.25 1.19
C GLN A 227 -11.41 15.35 1.37
N ARG A 228 -11.24 14.12 1.88
CA ARG A 228 -12.36 13.19 2.09
C ARG A 228 -13.28 13.58 3.23
N VAL A 229 -12.74 14.21 4.28
CA VAL A 229 -13.48 14.50 5.52
C VAL A 229 -14.06 15.91 5.59
N ARG A 230 -13.56 16.83 4.75
CA ARG A 230 -14.22 18.11 4.45
C ARG A 230 -15.56 17.91 3.75
#